data_AF-A0A661UDJ6-F1
#
_entry.id   AF-A0A661UDJ6-F1
#
_cell.length_a   1.000
_cell.length_b   1.000
_cell.length_c   1.000
_cell.angle_alpha   90.00
_cell.angle_beta   90.00
_cell.angle_gamma   90.00
#
_symmetry.space_group_name_H-M   'P 1'
#
loop_
_entity.id
_entity.type
_entity.pdbx_description
1 polymer ?
#
loop_
_entity_poly.entity_id
_entity_poly.type
_entity_poly.pdbx_seq_one_letter_code
_entity_poly.pdbx_strand_id
1 'polypeptide(L)'
;EAFLRKASFRESLRCQFCYYDRLKYAAIIAKKGNFDYFTTTLLYSKFQNHTMVKEIGESLAKEYGVKFYYEDFREYWKEGIALSKEKGMYRQQYCGCIYSERDRYLNKKEWE
;
A
#
# COMPACT_ATOMS: atom_id res chain seq x y z
N GLU A 1 -3.43 -14.50 -10.14
CA GLU A 1 -4.37 -15.18 -9.21
C GLU A 1 -3.89 -15.35 -7.77
N ALA A 2 -2.58 -15.42 -7.48
CA ALA A 2 -2.07 -15.72 -6.13
C ALA A 2 -2.68 -14.84 -5.02
N PHE A 3 -2.83 -13.54 -5.26
CA PHE A 3 -3.50 -12.62 -4.33
C PHE A 3 -4.93 -13.07 -3.99
N LEU A 4 -5.75 -13.40 -5.00
CA LEU A 4 -7.13 -13.83 -4.80
C LEU A 4 -7.21 -15.15 -4.05
N ARG A 5 -6.32 -16.10 -4.36
CA ARG A 5 -6.26 -17.39 -3.64
C ARG A 5 -5.90 -17.23 -2.16
N LYS A 6 -5.03 -16.26 -1.81
CA LYS A 6 -4.72 -15.93 -0.41
C LYS A 6 -5.89 -15.26 0.30
N ALA A 7 -6.59 -14.36 -0.39
CA ALA A 7 -7.65 -13.53 0.18
C ALA A 7 -9.02 -14.21 0.25
N SER A 8 -9.30 -15.19 -0.61
CA SER A 8 -10.56 -15.96 -0.61
C SER A 8 -10.80 -16.60 0.76
N PHE A 9 -12.00 -16.42 1.30
CA PHE A 9 -12.41 -16.85 2.66
C PHE A 9 -11.64 -16.18 3.81
N ARG A 10 -10.85 -15.13 3.51
CA ARG A 10 -10.05 -14.34 4.46
C ARG A 10 -10.03 -12.88 4.02
N GLU A 11 -11.15 -12.40 3.51
CA GLU A 11 -11.26 -11.10 2.84
C GLU A 11 -10.90 -9.94 3.77
N SER A 12 -11.10 -10.09 5.08
CA SER A 12 -10.66 -9.13 6.11
C SER A 12 -9.13 -8.95 6.16
N LEU A 13 -8.36 -9.97 5.78
CA LEU A 13 -6.89 -9.97 5.76
C LEU A 13 -6.31 -9.59 4.38
N ARG A 14 -7.16 -9.25 3.40
CA ARG A 14 -6.73 -8.93 2.02
C ARG A 14 -5.64 -7.85 1.95
N CYS A 15 -5.73 -6.83 2.79
CA CYS A 15 -4.77 -5.73 2.81
C CYS A 15 -3.41 -6.20 3.33
N GLN A 16 -3.39 -7.07 4.34
CA GLN A 16 -2.15 -7.64 4.87
C GLN A 16 -1.39 -8.42 3.79
N PHE A 17 -2.08 -9.27 3.02
CA PHE A 17 -1.46 -10.00 1.91
C PHE A 17 -0.96 -9.05 0.82
N CYS A 18 -1.74 -8.02 0.46
CA CYS A 18 -1.37 -7.02 -0.53
C CYS A 18 -0.13 -6.21 -0.11
N TYR A 19 -0.10 -5.71 1.13
CA TYR A 19 1.02 -4.93 1.65
C TYR A 19 2.29 -5.77 1.71
N TYR A 20 2.19 -7.01 2.22
CA TYR A 20 3.32 -7.93 2.28
C TYR A 20 3.91 -8.19 0.91
N ASP A 21 3.10 -8.59 -0.07
CA ASP A 21 3.61 -8.91 -1.41
C ASP A 21 4.26 -7.65 -2.04
N ARG A 22 3.60 -6.48 -1.98
CA ARG A 22 4.15 -5.23 -2.54
C ARG A 22 5.48 -4.81 -1.90
N LEU A 23 5.54 -4.78 -0.57
CA LEU A 23 6.73 -4.37 0.17
C LEU A 23 7.87 -5.39 0.00
N LYS A 24 7.55 -6.69 -0.05
CA LYS A 24 8.54 -7.74 -0.27
C LYS A 24 9.23 -7.57 -1.61
N TYR A 25 8.48 -7.35 -2.68
CA TYR A 25 9.06 -7.08 -3.99
C TYR A 25 9.92 -5.82 -3.98
N ALA A 26 9.47 -4.74 -3.34
CA ALA A 26 10.25 -3.51 -3.20
C ALA A 26 11.57 -3.75 -2.45
N ALA A 27 11.55 -4.48 -1.33
CA ALA A 27 12.74 -4.82 -0.55
C ALA A 27 13.73 -5.69 -1.34
N ILE A 28 13.24 -6.68 -2.10
CA ILE A 28 14.08 -7.53 -2.96
C ILE A 28 14.78 -6.69 -4.03
N ILE A 29 14.06 -5.80 -4.71
CA ILE A 29 14.64 -4.92 -5.73
C ILE A 29 15.63 -3.94 -5.09
N ALA A 30 15.29 -3.36 -3.95
CA ALA A 30 16.16 -2.46 -3.22
C ALA A 30 17.50 -3.14 -2.83
N LYS A 31 17.42 -4.39 -2.36
CA LYS A 31 18.60 -5.19 -2.02
C LYS A 31 19.46 -5.48 -3.23
N LYS A 32 18.85 -5.92 -4.34
CA LYS A 32 19.57 -6.22 -5.59
C LYS A 32 20.24 -4.99 -6.19
N GLY A 33 19.64 -3.82 -6.03
CA GLY A 33 20.16 -2.55 -6.54
C GLY A 33 21.11 -1.82 -5.59
N ASN A 34 21.44 -2.38 -4.42
CA ASN A 34 22.23 -1.71 -3.37
C ASN A 34 21.67 -0.34 -2.95
N PHE A 35 20.34 -0.21 -2.90
CA PHE A 35 19.70 0.98 -2.36
C PHE A 35 19.77 1.00 -0.83
N ASP A 36 19.91 2.18 -0.24
CA ASP A 36 19.98 2.35 1.22
C ASP A 36 18.63 2.04 1.91
N TYR A 37 17.53 2.41 1.26
CA TYR A 37 16.18 2.31 1.78
C TYR A 37 15.18 1.83 0.73
N PHE A 38 14.08 1.23 1.19
CA PHE A 38 12.85 1.08 0.41
C PHE A 38 11.67 1.70 1.16
N THR A 39 10.64 2.11 0.42
CA THR A 39 9.41 2.67 0.98
C THR A 39 8.21 2.33 0.07
N THR A 40 7.04 2.88 0.37
CA THR A 40 5.82 2.63 -0.41
C THR A 40 4.94 3.86 -0.51
N THR A 41 4.29 4.04 -1.67
CA THR A 41 3.29 5.09 -1.90
C THR A 41 2.01 4.89 -1.07
N LEU A 42 1.83 3.73 -0.44
CA LEU A 42 0.70 3.47 0.46
C LEU A 42 0.66 4.45 1.63
N LEU A 43 1.83 4.98 2.05
CA LEU A 43 1.99 5.92 3.15
C LEU A 43 1.44 7.34 2.86
N TYR A 44 1.01 7.62 1.63
CA TYR A 44 0.31 8.86 1.29
C TYR A 44 -1.19 8.80 1.62
N SER A 45 -1.80 7.60 1.55
CA SER A 45 -3.26 7.48 1.58
C SER A 45 -3.81 7.39 3.00
N LYS A 46 -4.67 8.34 3.39
CA LYS A 46 -5.43 8.33 4.65
C LYS A 46 -6.30 7.09 4.89
N PHE A 47 -6.57 6.30 3.86
CA PHE A 47 -7.37 5.07 3.94
C PHE A 47 -6.54 3.80 4.17
N GLN A 48 -5.20 3.86 4.10
CA GLN A 48 -4.37 2.69 4.35
C GLN A 48 -4.06 2.55 5.85
N ASN A 49 -3.89 1.31 6.31
CA ASN A 49 -3.48 1.03 7.68
C ASN A 49 -1.96 1.20 7.81
N HIS A 50 -1.50 2.38 8.22
CA HIS A 50 -0.08 2.71 8.35
C HIS A 50 0.64 1.84 9.37
N THR A 51 -0.01 1.47 10.48
CA THR A 51 0.58 0.57 11.49
C THR A 51 0.96 -0.76 10.86
N MET A 52 0.02 -1.37 10.13
CA MET A 52 0.27 -2.64 9.43
C MET A 52 1.33 -2.50 8.33
N VAL A 53 1.33 -1.40 7.57
CA VAL A 53 2.37 -1.13 6.56
C VAL A 53 3.74 -1.01 7.21
N LYS A 54 3.85 -0.31 8.35
CA LYS A 54 5.08 -0.12 9.10
C LYS A 54 5.62 -1.44 9.65
N GLU A 55 4.78 -2.23 10.32
CA GLU A 55 5.15 -3.54 10.88
C GLU A 55 5.68 -4.50 9.80
N ILE A 56 4.97 -4.58 8.66
CA ILE A 56 5.39 -5.40 7.52
C ILE A 56 6.71 -4.88 6.93
N GLY A 57 6.83 -3.56 6.73
CA GLY A 57 8.03 -2.94 6.20
C GLY A 57 9.26 -3.18 7.08
N GLU A 58 9.13 -3.00 8.40
CA GLU A 58 10.20 -3.25 9.37
C GLU A 58 10.58 -4.74 9.45
N SER A 59 9.61 -5.65 9.34
CA SER A 59 9.87 -7.09 9.29
C SER A 59 10.68 -7.47 8.05
N LEU A 60 10.28 -6.97 6.87
CA LEU A 60 10.99 -7.21 5.62
C LEU A 60 12.37 -6.52 5.59
N ALA A 61 12.51 -5.37 6.24
CA ALA A 61 13.79 -4.69 6.36
C ALA A 61 14.84 -5.56 7.06
N LYS A 62 14.43 -6.24 8.13
CA LYS A 62 15.27 -7.21 8.86
C LYS A 62 15.55 -8.45 8.00
N GLU A 63 14.56 -8.98 7.29
CA GLU A 63 14.69 -10.17 6.45
C GLU A 63 15.67 -9.96 5.28
N TYR A 64 15.57 -8.83 4.57
CA TYR A 64 16.36 -8.58 3.35
C TYR A 64 17.62 -7.75 3.57
N GLY A 65 17.82 -7.20 4.78
CA GLY A 65 18.97 -6.37 5.11
C GLY A 65 19.02 -5.07 4.29
N VAL A 66 17.86 -4.40 4.18
CA VAL A 66 17.68 -3.05 3.58
C VAL A 66 16.75 -2.28 4.50
N LYS A 67 17.01 -1.00 4.79
CA LYS A 67 16.18 -0.26 5.74
C LYS A 67 14.81 0.09 5.13
N PHE A 68 13.75 0.00 5.92
CA PHE A 68 12.45 0.53 5.53
C PHE A 68 12.37 2.00 5.96
N TYR A 69 12.08 2.89 5.02
CA TYR A 69 11.82 4.30 5.30
C TYR A 69 10.32 4.51 5.48
N TYR A 70 9.90 4.64 6.73
CA TYR A 70 8.55 5.06 7.09
C TYR A 70 8.51 6.58 7.22
N GLU A 71 7.53 7.20 6.57
CA GLU A 71 7.20 8.62 6.71
C GLU A 71 5.69 8.77 6.60
N ASP A 72 5.10 9.65 7.42
CA ASP A 72 3.66 9.88 7.39
C ASP A 72 3.30 10.99 6.40
N PHE A 73 3.24 10.63 5.12
CA PHE A 73 2.91 11.58 4.05
C PHE A 73 1.44 12.07 4.03
N ARG A 74 0.61 11.67 5.01
CA ARG A 74 -0.79 12.11 5.09
C ARG A 74 -0.92 13.61 5.34
N GLU A 75 0.10 14.24 5.91
CA GLU A 75 0.14 15.70 6.08
C GLU A 75 0.02 16.45 4.73
N TYR A 76 0.63 15.91 3.67
CA TYR A 76 0.61 16.47 2.32
C TYR A 76 -0.66 16.11 1.52
N TRP A 77 -1.61 15.38 2.10
CA TRP A 77 -2.77 14.86 1.38
C TRP A 77 -3.61 15.95 0.68
N LYS A 78 -3.85 17.07 1.35
CA LYS A 78 -4.67 18.17 0.78
C LYS A 78 -3.94 18.86 -0.37
N GLU A 79 -2.65 19.16 -0.18
CA GLU A 79 -1.80 19.79 -1.19
C GLU A 79 -1.63 18.89 -2.41
N GLY A 80 -1.32 17.60 -2.20
CA GLY A 80 -1.18 16.64 -3.29
C GLY A 80 -2.48 16.46 -4.09
N ILE A 81 -3.66 16.60 -3.45
CA ILE A 81 -4.94 16.67 -4.18
C ILE A 81 -5.00 17.90 -5.08
N ALA A 82 -4.68 19.08 -4.56
CA ALA A 82 -4.74 20.32 -5.34
C ALA A 82 -3.77 20.25 -6.54
N LEU A 83 -2.50 19.90 -6.30
CA LEU A 83 -1.47 19.80 -7.33
C LEU A 83 -1.83 18.77 -8.42
N SER A 84 -2.34 17.60 -8.03
CA SER A 84 -2.73 16.59 -9.01
C SER A 84 -3.91 17.02 -9.91
N LYS A 85 -4.85 17.83 -9.38
CA LYS A 85 -5.96 18.38 -10.17
C LYS A 85 -5.46 19.46 -11.13
N GLU A 86 -4.62 20.36 -10.65
CA GLU A 86 -3.99 21.41 -11.45
C GLU A 86 -3.22 20.81 -12.64
N LYS A 87 -2.50 19.71 -12.40
CA LYS A 87 -1.72 19.00 -13.42
C LYS A 87 -2.53 18.05 -14.31
N GLY A 88 -3.86 17.97 -14.14
CA GLY A 88 -4.71 17.07 -14.91
C GLY A 88 -4.38 15.58 -14.73
N MET A 89 -3.80 15.20 -13.58
CA MET A 89 -3.40 13.81 -13.35
C MET A 89 -4.61 12.91 -13.14
N TYR A 90 -4.54 11.68 -13.67
CA TYR A 90 -5.52 10.65 -13.34
C TYR A 90 -5.50 10.34 -11.84
N ARG A 91 -6.70 10.34 -11.22
CA ARG A 91 -6.87 10.11 -9.79
C ARG A 91 -7.74 8.88 -9.55
N GLN A 92 -7.09 7.76 -9.25
CA GLN A 92 -7.77 6.52 -8.92
C GLN A 92 -8.52 6.61 -7.59
N GLN A 93 -9.78 6.17 -7.55
CA GLN A 93 -10.68 6.24 -6.38
C GLN A 93 -10.72 4.95 -5.53
N TYR A 94 -9.85 3.98 -5.83
CA TYR A 94 -9.79 2.67 -5.17
C TYR A 94 -8.32 2.23 -5.08
N CYS A 95 -7.98 1.27 -4.23
CA CYS A 95 -6.57 0.90 -4.01
C CYS A 95 -5.97 0.00 -5.11
N GLY A 96 -6.77 -0.44 -6.08
CA GLY A 96 -6.35 -1.30 -7.19
C GLY A 96 -6.71 -2.78 -7.03
N CYS A 97 -7.23 -3.22 -5.88
CA CYS A 97 -7.69 -4.60 -5.71
C CYS A 97 -9.18 -4.76 -6.07
N ILE A 98 -9.59 -5.96 -6.49
CA ILE A 98 -10.97 -6.27 -6.88
C ILE A 98 -11.99 -5.96 -5.77
N TYR A 99 -11.58 -6.12 -4.51
CA TYR A 99 -12.43 -5.83 -3.37
C TYR A 99 -12.67 -4.32 -3.21
N SER A 100 -11.61 -3.50 -3.32
CA SER A 100 -11.75 -2.04 -3.27
C SER A 100 -12.49 -1.50 -4.49
N GLU A 101 -12.36 -2.15 -5.64
CA GLU A 101 -13.12 -1.82 -6.85
C GLU A 101 -14.62 -2.12 -6.68
N ARG A 102 -14.94 -3.31 -6.14
CA ARG A 102 -16.32 -3.66 -5.77
C ARG A 102 -16.89 -2.67 -4.77
N ASP A 103 -16.15 -2.37 -3.70
CA ASP A 103 -16.61 -1.45 -2.64
C ASP A 103 -16.86 -0.03 -3.20
N ARG A 104 -16.06 0.41 -4.18
CA ARG A 104 -16.27 1.67 -4.93
C ARG A 104 -17.59 1.68 -5.70
N TYR A 105 -17.95 0.59 -6.38
CA TYR A 105 -19.18 0.53 -7.18
C TYR A 105 -20.43 0.30 -6.32
N LEU A 106 -20.33 -0.49 -5.25
CA LEU A 106 -21.47 -0.85 -4.42
C LEU A 106 -21.81 0.20 -3.35
N ASN A 107 -20.97 1.22 -3.14
CA ASN A 107 -21.09 2.19 -2.05
C ASN A 107 -21.26 1.54 -0.66
N LYS A 108 -20.73 0.33 -0.50
CA LYS A 108 -20.79 -0.44 0.74
C LYS A 108 -19.39 -0.75 1.26
N LYS A 109 -19.20 -0.53 2.56
CA LYS A 109 -18.08 -1.10 3.31
C LYS A 109 -18.58 -2.30 4.09
N GLU A 110 -18.70 -3.46 3.44
CA GLU A 110 -19.21 -4.69 4.08
C GLU A 110 -18.23 -5.34 5.09
N TRP A 111 -17.09 -4.70 5.37
CA TRP A 111 -15.96 -5.31 6.12
C TRP A 111 -15.39 -4.37 7.21
N GLU A 112 -16.10 -3.27 7.51
CA GLU A 112 -15.99 -2.53 8.78
C GLU A 112 -16.95 -3.15 9.79
#